data_AF-K5XQ81-F1
#
_entry.id   AF-K5XQ81-F1
#
_cell.length_a   1.000
_cell.length_b   1.000
_cell.length_c   1.000
_cell.angle_alpha   90.00
_cell.angle_beta   90.00
_cell.angle_gamma   90.00
#
_symmetry.space_group_name_H-M   'P 1'
#
loop_
_entity.id
_entity.type
_entity.pdbx_description
1 polymer ?
#
loop_
_entity_poly.entity_id
_entity_poly.type
_entity_poly.pdbx_seq_one_letter_code
_entity_poly.pdbx_strand_id
1 'polypeptide(L)'
;MGVLRLTTLPVEVLSRILGYVDNPDITAVKKTCQILRSVTMTRQFWYHRIRELCEEKIASPPEEELEKYTIAELELWAMRRIRARSTSLVTLQLHSRTDPMTEDNYVDMLLVPGGRWLLKIRCDLRVYFVDLDGSNLEQHLLLDSSNTDPRISQYGSVKLNHIWIDRKAPRLSFRLEGSFHNEGYIWVYIYQVNLIGHGASATLMAQIIATFRKTKSNFSHDLSGQYVVSESTAPG
;
A
#
# COMPACT_ATOMS: atom_id res chain seq x y z
N MET A 1 -53.05 -1.26 7.16
CA MET A 1 -51.66 -1.46 7.63
C MET A 1 -50.79 -0.36 7.03
N GLY A 2 -50.10 0.44 7.86
CA GLY A 2 -49.22 1.49 7.36
C GLY A 2 -47.91 0.91 6.83
N VAL A 3 -47.52 1.25 5.61
CA VAL A 3 -46.21 0.89 5.07
C VAL A 3 -45.16 1.76 5.76
N LEU A 4 -44.33 1.14 6.60
CA LEU A 4 -43.22 1.81 7.28
C LEU A 4 -42.18 2.21 6.23
N ARG A 5 -42.00 3.51 6.04
CA ARG A 5 -41.05 4.02 5.04
C ARG A 5 -39.66 4.03 5.65
N LEU A 6 -38.70 3.35 5.03
CA LEU A 6 -37.31 3.31 5.47
C LEU A 6 -36.75 4.72 5.74
N THR A 7 -37.10 5.69 4.90
CA THR A 7 -36.66 7.09 4.99
C THR A 7 -37.20 7.88 6.20
N THR A 8 -38.10 7.30 7.00
CA THR A 8 -38.61 7.91 8.23
C THR A 8 -37.81 7.54 9.47
N LEU A 9 -36.87 6.59 9.34
CA LEU A 9 -36.01 6.18 10.44
C LEU A 9 -34.92 7.24 10.72
N PRO A 10 -34.45 7.35 11.97
CA PRO A 10 -33.29 8.19 12.31
C PRO A 10 -32.06 7.81 11.49
N VAL A 11 -31.20 8.81 11.22
CA VAL A 11 -30.00 8.66 10.37
C VAL A 11 -29.04 7.59 10.91
N GLU A 12 -28.97 7.43 12.24
CA GLU A 12 -28.13 6.44 12.92
C GLU A 12 -28.64 5.02 12.67
N VAL A 13 -29.97 4.82 12.69
CA VAL A 13 -30.60 3.54 12.41
C VAL A 13 -30.42 3.19 10.93
N LEU A 14 -30.62 4.16 10.04
CA LEU A 14 -30.34 4.01 8.62
C LEU A 14 -28.88 3.65 8.37
N SER A 15 -27.93 4.32 9.02
CA SER A 15 -26.50 4.03 8.86
C SER A 15 -26.15 2.61 9.28
N ARG A 16 -26.77 2.08 10.34
CA ARG A 16 -26.58 0.69 10.78
C ARG A 16 -27.17 -0.30 9.78
N ILE A 17 -28.40 -0.06 9.32
CA ILE A 17 -29.05 -0.91 8.30
C ILE A 17 -28.20 -0.96 7.03
N LEU A 18 -27.73 0.21 6.57
CA LEU A 18 -26.90 0.32 5.37
C LEU A 18 -25.51 -0.29 5.55
N GLY A 19 -25.01 -0.47 6.78
CA GLY A 19 -23.78 -1.22 7.03
C GLY A 19 -23.87 -2.69 6.60
N TYR A 20 -25.07 -3.27 6.67
CA TYR A 20 -25.33 -4.65 6.21
C TYR A 20 -25.59 -4.78 4.71
N VAL A 21 -25.67 -3.66 3.98
CA VAL A 21 -25.86 -3.72 2.52
C VAL A 21 -24.60 -4.26 1.89
N ASP A 22 -24.79 -5.17 0.93
CA ASP A 22 -23.69 -5.73 0.19
C ASP A 22 -22.95 -4.65 -0.60
N ASN A 23 -21.64 -4.82 -0.64
CA ASN A 23 -20.70 -3.97 -1.36
C ASN A 23 -21.13 -3.51 -2.78
N PRO A 24 -21.61 -4.38 -3.69
CA PRO A 24 -22.13 -3.96 -5.00
C PRO A 24 -23.35 -3.03 -4.93
N ASP A 25 -24.20 -3.18 -3.91
CA ASP A 25 -25.50 -2.51 -3.82
C ASP A 25 -25.39 -1.09 -3.24
N ILE A 26 -24.27 -0.73 -2.62
CA ILE A 26 -24.03 0.62 -2.07
C ILE A 26 -24.25 1.69 -3.14
N THR A 27 -23.82 1.45 -4.39
CA THR A 27 -24.02 2.41 -5.48
C THR A 27 -25.50 2.54 -5.87
N ALA A 28 -26.28 1.46 -5.78
CA ALA A 28 -27.72 1.49 -6.04
C ALA A 28 -28.45 2.28 -4.94
N VAL A 29 -28.13 2.01 -3.67
CA VAL A 29 -28.67 2.74 -2.50
C VAL A 29 -28.46 4.25 -2.63
N LYS A 30 -27.27 4.68 -3.04
CA LYS A 30 -26.95 6.10 -3.27
C LYS A 30 -27.83 6.77 -4.32
N LYS A 31 -28.28 6.01 -5.32
CA LYS A 31 -29.11 6.51 -6.42
C LYS A 31 -30.61 6.48 -6.10
N THR A 32 -31.03 5.77 -5.05
CA THR A 32 -32.44 5.60 -4.70
C THR A 32 -33.10 6.89 -4.23
N CYS A 33 -32.53 7.59 -3.25
CA CYS A 33 -33.07 8.86 -2.76
C CYS A 33 -32.01 9.70 -2.02
N GLN A 34 -32.32 10.99 -1.79
CA GLN A 34 -31.39 11.93 -1.17
C GLN A 34 -31.05 11.61 0.28
N ILE A 35 -31.96 11.00 1.03
CA ILE A 35 -31.73 10.59 2.43
C ILE A 35 -30.73 9.43 2.50
N LEU A 36 -30.91 8.39 1.68
CA LEU A 36 -29.95 7.28 1.64
C LEU A 36 -28.59 7.74 1.10
N ARG A 37 -28.59 8.66 0.14
CA ARG A 37 -27.38 9.33 -0.32
C ARG A 37 -26.69 10.12 0.80
N SER A 38 -27.42 10.86 1.63
CA SER A 38 -26.79 11.64 2.70
C SER A 38 -26.18 10.73 3.78
N VAL A 39 -26.86 9.63 4.15
CA VAL A 39 -26.35 8.63 5.10
C VAL A 39 -25.05 7.98 4.60
N THR A 40 -25.04 7.52 3.35
CA THR A 40 -23.86 6.90 2.72
C THR A 40 -22.74 7.89 2.44
N MET A 41 -23.02 9.19 2.44
CA MET A 41 -22.02 10.26 2.35
C MET A 41 -21.59 10.79 3.71
N THR A 42 -21.79 10.02 4.79
CA THR A 42 -21.20 10.35 6.10
C THR A 42 -19.82 9.72 6.24
N ARG A 43 -18.95 10.40 6.98
CA ARG A 43 -17.61 9.90 7.31
C ARG A 43 -17.67 8.59 8.11
N GLN A 44 -18.59 8.53 9.07
CA GLN A 44 -18.78 7.36 9.93
C GLN A 44 -19.15 6.10 9.15
N PHE A 45 -20.00 6.23 8.13
CA PHE A 45 -20.36 5.12 7.24
C PHE A 45 -19.11 4.52 6.58
N TRP A 46 -18.27 5.36 5.98
CA TRP A 46 -17.04 4.90 5.33
C TRP A 46 -15.97 4.40 6.30
N TYR A 47 -15.84 5.01 7.48
CA TYR A 47 -14.95 4.52 8.54
C TYR A 47 -15.30 3.09 8.95
N HIS A 48 -16.58 2.85 9.20
CA HIS A 48 -17.06 1.53 9.54
C HIS A 48 -16.74 0.54 8.43
N ARG A 49 -16.98 0.92 7.16
CA ARG A 49 -16.77 0.04 6.02
C ARG A 49 -15.30 -0.28 5.78
N ILE A 50 -14.42 0.71 5.91
CA ILE A 50 -12.97 0.52 5.79
C ILE A 50 -12.48 -0.41 6.89
N ARG A 51 -12.94 -0.22 8.14
CA ARG A 51 -12.60 -1.09 9.25
C ARG A 51 -13.03 -2.53 9.00
N GLU A 52 -14.25 -2.78 8.51
CA GLU A 52 -14.72 -4.12 8.13
C GLU A 52 -13.81 -4.76 7.07
N LEU A 53 -13.47 -4.02 6.01
CA LEU A 53 -12.56 -4.51 4.97
C LEU A 53 -11.18 -4.90 5.53
N CYS A 54 -10.70 -4.18 6.55
CA CYS A 54 -9.44 -4.49 7.22
C CYS A 54 -9.55 -5.70 8.17
N GLU A 55 -10.63 -5.79 8.95
CA GLU A 55 -10.88 -6.88 9.89
C GLU A 55 -11.08 -8.22 9.17
N GLU A 56 -11.77 -8.21 8.03
CA GLU A 56 -11.94 -9.37 7.14
C GLU A 56 -10.64 -9.75 6.39
N LYS A 57 -9.54 -9.03 6.61
CA LYS A 57 -8.25 -9.18 5.91
C LYS A 57 -8.36 -9.05 4.40
N ILE A 58 -9.37 -8.35 3.91
CA ILE A 58 -9.58 -8.09 2.48
C ILE A 58 -8.66 -6.97 2.02
N ALA A 59 -8.49 -5.95 2.86
CA ALA A 59 -7.63 -4.83 2.60
C ALA A 59 -6.66 -4.63 3.77
N SER A 60 -5.45 -4.17 3.45
CA SER A 60 -4.63 -3.53 4.48
C SER A 60 -5.22 -2.17 4.84
N PRO A 61 -4.93 -1.63 6.04
CA PRO A 61 -5.30 -0.27 6.42
C PRO A 61 -4.84 0.76 5.37
N PRO A 62 -5.54 1.90 5.26
CA PRO A 62 -5.08 3.01 4.43
C PRO A 62 -3.70 3.50 4.82
N GLU A 63 -3.07 4.24 3.92
CA GLU A 63 -1.70 4.71 4.07
C GLU A 63 -1.57 5.83 5.11
N GLU A 64 -2.67 6.38 5.60
CA GLU A 64 -2.72 7.48 6.57
C GLU A 64 -3.90 7.28 7.53
N GLU A 65 -3.91 8.05 8.62
CA GLU A 65 -5.08 8.14 9.51
C GLU A 65 -6.34 8.51 8.73
N LEU A 66 -7.46 7.85 9.06
CA LEU A 66 -8.72 8.02 8.35
C LEU A 66 -9.23 9.47 8.43
N GLU A 67 -8.84 10.24 9.44
CA GLU A 67 -9.17 11.64 9.72
C GLU A 67 -8.61 12.60 8.67
N LYS A 68 -7.58 12.18 7.93
CA LYS A 68 -6.95 13.02 6.90
C LYS A 68 -7.72 13.01 5.57
N TYR A 69 -8.40 11.91 5.27
CA TYR A 69 -9.09 11.75 3.98
C TYR A 69 -10.40 12.54 3.92
N THR A 70 -10.76 13.08 2.77
CA THR A 70 -12.13 13.57 2.53
C THR A 70 -13.12 12.40 2.43
N ILE A 71 -14.43 12.69 2.57
CA ILE A 71 -15.47 11.66 2.41
C ILE A 71 -15.40 11.01 1.02
N ALA A 72 -15.11 11.81 -0.01
CA ALA A 72 -14.96 11.32 -1.38
C ALA A 72 -13.75 10.38 -1.52
N GLU A 73 -12.64 10.67 -0.84
CA GLU A 73 -11.46 9.79 -0.86
C GLU A 73 -11.70 8.49 -0.09
N LEU A 74 -12.40 8.54 1.06
CA LEU A 74 -12.77 7.33 1.81
C LEU A 74 -13.71 6.44 0.99
N GLU A 75 -14.71 7.03 0.33
CA GLU A 75 -15.57 6.32 -0.61
C GLU A 75 -14.74 5.67 -1.71
N LEU A 76 -13.89 6.46 -2.38
CA LEU A 76 -13.08 5.97 -3.50
C LEU A 76 -12.18 4.82 -3.06
N TRP A 77 -11.51 4.98 -1.91
CA TRP A 77 -10.64 3.98 -1.32
C TRP A 77 -11.37 2.66 -1.09
N ALA A 78 -12.55 2.71 -0.44
CA ALA A 78 -13.34 1.53 -0.10
C ALA A 78 -13.89 0.86 -1.36
N MET A 79 -14.49 1.65 -2.26
CA MET A 79 -15.11 1.13 -3.48
C MET A 79 -14.10 0.48 -4.43
N ARG A 80 -12.86 1.00 -4.52
CA ARG A 80 -11.80 0.36 -5.31
C ARG A 80 -11.48 -1.05 -4.82
N ARG A 81 -11.30 -1.23 -3.51
CA ARG A 81 -10.95 -2.52 -2.90
C ARG A 81 -12.10 -3.51 -2.93
N ILE A 82 -13.31 -3.01 -2.71
CA ILE A 82 -14.55 -3.76 -2.94
C ILE A 82 -14.61 -4.32 -4.37
N ARG A 83 -14.38 -3.47 -5.38
CA ARG A 83 -14.42 -3.89 -6.79
C ARG A 83 -13.30 -4.87 -7.13
N ALA A 84 -12.10 -4.64 -6.61
CA ALA A 84 -10.98 -5.56 -6.78
C ALA A 84 -11.34 -6.97 -6.27
N ARG A 85 -12.04 -7.09 -5.13
CA ARG A 85 -12.54 -8.37 -4.60
C ARG A 85 -13.64 -8.99 -5.47
N SER A 86 -14.58 -8.19 -5.96
CA SER A 86 -15.72 -8.68 -6.75
C SER A 86 -15.35 -9.05 -8.20
N THR A 87 -14.14 -8.70 -8.65
CA THR A 87 -13.68 -9.03 -10.00
C THR A 87 -13.18 -10.47 -10.03
N SER A 88 -13.93 -11.37 -10.69
CA SER A 88 -13.52 -12.76 -10.88
C SER A 88 -12.23 -12.86 -11.69
N LEU A 89 -11.33 -13.77 -11.30
CA LEU A 89 -10.11 -14.13 -12.05
C LEU A 89 -10.41 -14.51 -13.51
N VAL A 90 -11.61 -15.06 -13.78
CA VAL A 90 -12.03 -15.49 -15.12
C VAL A 90 -12.36 -14.30 -16.03
N THR A 91 -12.70 -13.14 -15.47
CA THR A 91 -13.07 -11.92 -16.23
C THR A 91 -11.91 -10.94 -16.37
N LEU A 92 -10.79 -11.18 -15.68
CA LEU A 92 -9.54 -10.49 -15.94
C LEU A 92 -8.98 -11.01 -17.27
N GLN A 93 -9.50 -10.48 -18.38
CA GLN A 93 -8.67 -10.29 -19.57
C GLN A 93 -7.59 -9.29 -19.16
N LEU A 94 -6.55 -9.81 -18.50
CA LEU A 94 -5.30 -9.11 -18.26
C LEU A 94 -4.78 -8.73 -19.64
N HIS A 95 -5.19 -7.56 -20.12
CA HIS A 95 -4.37 -6.79 -21.03
C HIS A 95 -3.12 -6.46 -20.24
N SER A 96 -2.19 -7.42 -20.23
CA SER A 96 -0.79 -7.14 -20.00
C SER A 96 -0.47 -6.06 -21.02
N ARG A 97 -0.49 -4.80 -20.56
CA ARG A 97 0.12 -3.73 -21.31
C ARG A 97 1.58 -4.14 -21.33
N THR A 98 2.01 -4.75 -22.43
CA THR A 98 3.41 -4.98 -22.72
C THR A 98 4.03 -3.60 -22.64
N ASP A 99 4.66 -3.32 -21.51
CA ASP A 99 5.42 -2.10 -21.33
C ASP A 99 6.46 -2.14 -22.44
N PRO A 100 6.49 -1.20 -23.40
CA PRO A 100 7.39 -1.30 -24.54
C PRO A 100 8.89 -1.34 -24.15
N MET A 101 9.20 -1.22 -22.85
CA MET A 101 10.50 -1.55 -22.24
C MET A 101 10.69 -3.04 -21.86
N THR A 102 9.84 -4.00 -22.25
CA THR A 102 9.91 -5.44 -21.88
C THR A 102 11.07 -6.25 -22.50
N GLU A 103 12.28 -5.69 -22.47
CA GLU A 103 13.51 -6.47 -22.18
C GLU A 103 14.08 -6.10 -20.79
N ASP A 104 13.34 -5.34 -19.98
CA ASP A 104 13.78 -4.90 -18.67
C ASP A 104 13.76 -6.05 -17.65
N ASN A 105 14.96 -6.45 -17.26
CA ASN A 105 15.26 -7.43 -16.22
C ASN A 105 14.78 -6.95 -14.83
N TYR A 106 13.47 -7.04 -14.55
CA TYR A 106 12.96 -6.93 -13.20
C TYR A 106 13.23 -8.23 -12.45
N VAL A 107 13.88 -8.11 -11.29
CA VAL A 107 14.17 -9.25 -10.41
C VAL A 107 12.95 -9.58 -9.56
N ASP A 108 12.20 -8.56 -9.15
CA ASP A 108 11.11 -8.72 -8.21
C ASP A 108 10.06 -7.59 -8.31
N MET A 109 8.84 -7.90 -7.89
CA MET A 109 7.73 -6.95 -7.75
C MET A 109 7.03 -7.17 -6.42
N LEU A 110 6.80 -6.08 -5.68
CA LEU A 110 6.24 -6.14 -4.34
C LEU A 110 5.08 -5.14 -4.19
N LEU A 111 3.91 -5.64 -3.81
CA LEU A 111 2.78 -4.78 -3.45
C LEU A 111 2.92 -4.31 -2.00
N VAL A 112 3.04 -3.00 -1.81
CA VAL A 112 3.11 -2.41 -0.47
C VAL A 112 1.74 -2.53 0.20
N PRO A 113 1.67 -2.86 1.50
CA PRO A 113 0.42 -2.85 2.24
C PRO A 113 -0.30 -1.51 2.14
N GLY A 114 -1.60 -1.63 1.95
CA GLY A 114 -2.50 -0.57 1.48
C GLY A 114 -3.00 -0.89 0.07
N GLY A 115 -2.18 -1.58 -0.75
CA GLY A 115 -2.55 -2.04 -2.09
C GLY A 115 -2.47 -0.96 -3.17
N ARG A 116 -2.05 0.26 -2.81
CA ARG A 116 -1.89 1.37 -3.75
C ARG A 116 -0.54 1.38 -4.45
N TRP A 117 0.53 1.00 -3.76
CA TRP A 117 1.89 1.15 -4.29
C TRP A 117 2.46 -0.20 -4.71
N LEU A 118 2.86 -0.32 -5.97
CA LEU A 118 3.62 -1.47 -6.47
C LEU A 118 5.09 -1.08 -6.62
N LEU A 119 5.98 -1.73 -5.88
CA LEU A 119 7.42 -1.59 -6.07
C LEU A 119 7.89 -2.55 -7.18
N LYS A 120 8.74 -2.04 -8.07
CA LYS A 120 9.41 -2.81 -9.12
C LYS A 120 10.91 -2.68 -8.94
N ILE A 121 11.61 -3.80 -8.91
CA ILE A 121 13.04 -3.84 -8.62
C ILE A 121 13.78 -4.36 -9.84
N ARG A 122 14.67 -3.54 -10.39
CA ARG A 122 15.48 -3.93 -11.55
C ARG A 122 16.78 -4.58 -11.11
N CYS A 123 17.39 -5.35 -12.02
CA CYS A 123 18.72 -5.93 -11.83
C CYS A 123 19.81 -4.87 -11.55
N ASP A 124 19.63 -3.65 -12.07
CA ASP A 124 20.55 -2.51 -11.89
C ASP A 124 20.34 -1.75 -10.57
N LEU A 125 19.56 -2.32 -9.64
CA LEU A 125 19.29 -1.78 -8.31
C LEU A 125 18.44 -0.55 -8.22
N ARG A 126 17.89 -0.12 -9.34
CA ARG A 126 16.89 0.91 -9.31
C ARG A 126 15.59 0.30 -8.81
N VAL A 127 15.05 0.92 -7.77
CA VAL A 127 13.73 0.61 -7.28
C VAL A 127 12.81 1.67 -7.85
N TYR A 128 11.76 1.23 -8.52
CA TYR A 128 10.68 2.07 -9.00
C TYR A 128 9.44 1.77 -8.19
N PHE A 129 8.52 2.73 -8.14
CA PHE A 129 7.17 2.50 -7.67
C PHE A 129 6.15 2.95 -8.71
N VAL A 130 4.98 2.32 -8.67
CA VAL A 130 3.81 2.69 -9.47
C VAL A 130 2.66 2.98 -8.52
N ASP A 131 2.00 4.12 -8.71
CA ASP A 131 0.72 4.41 -8.07
C ASP A 131 -0.40 3.69 -8.81
N LEU A 132 -0.90 2.60 -8.24
CA LEU A 132 -2.00 1.81 -8.81
C LEU A 132 -3.35 2.53 -8.74
N ASP A 133 -3.44 3.58 -7.93
CA ASP A 133 -4.61 4.45 -7.85
C ASP A 133 -4.52 5.65 -8.82
N GLY A 134 -3.36 5.85 -9.46
CA GLY A 134 -3.10 6.89 -10.45
C GLY A 134 -3.69 6.57 -11.83
N SER A 135 -3.96 7.61 -12.63
CA SER A 135 -4.58 7.45 -13.96
C SER A 135 -3.62 6.96 -15.04
N ASN A 136 -2.31 7.20 -14.88
CA ASN A 136 -1.29 6.96 -15.91
C ASN A 136 -0.40 5.73 -15.64
N LEU A 137 -0.51 5.09 -14.46
CA LEU A 137 0.33 3.95 -14.02
C LEU A 137 1.83 4.16 -14.33
N GLU A 138 2.28 5.41 -14.22
CA GLU A 138 3.65 5.78 -14.52
C GLU A 138 4.60 5.21 -13.47
N GLN A 139 5.78 4.83 -13.94
CA GLN A 139 6.86 4.36 -13.07
C GLN A 139 7.66 5.55 -12.58
N HIS A 140 7.79 5.68 -11.26
CA HIS A 140 8.59 6.71 -10.62
C HIS A 140 9.80 6.07 -9.95
N LEU A 141 10.98 6.67 -10.16
CA LEU A 141 12.21 6.22 -9.53
C LEU A 141 12.13 6.50 -8.01
N LEU A 142 12.10 5.43 -7.21
CA LEU A 142 12.17 5.51 -5.75
C LEU A 142 13.63 5.64 -5.29
N LEU A 143 14.47 4.83 -5.90
CA LEU A 143 15.85 4.63 -5.49
C LEU A 143 16.74 4.46 -6.70
N ASP A 144 17.85 5.19 -6.72
CA ASP A 144 19.01 4.87 -7.54
C ASP A 144 20.23 4.71 -6.64
N SER A 145 20.56 3.46 -6.36
CA SER A 145 21.71 3.13 -5.52
C SER A 145 23.04 3.57 -6.16
N SER A 146 23.12 3.63 -7.50
CA SER A 146 24.33 4.07 -8.20
C SER A 146 24.68 5.54 -7.92
N ASN A 147 23.68 6.36 -7.61
CA ASN A 147 23.88 7.76 -7.20
C ASN A 147 24.47 7.87 -5.79
N THR A 148 24.26 6.87 -4.93
CA THR A 148 24.81 6.89 -3.57
C THR A 148 26.21 6.32 -3.53
N ASP A 149 26.41 5.18 -4.18
CA ASP A 149 27.71 4.53 -4.24
C ASP A 149 27.95 4.05 -5.68
N PRO A 150 28.84 4.73 -6.43
CA PRO A 150 29.12 4.40 -7.83
C PRO A 150 29.57 2.95 -8.03
N ARG A 151 30.17 2.33 -7.00
CA ARG A 151 30.62 0.93 -7.06
C ARG A 151 29.46 -0.02 -7.30
N ILE A 152 28.26 0.37 -6.86
CA ILE A 152 27.05 -0.44 -6.96
C ILE A 152 26.72 -0.79 -8.41
N SER A 153 26.94 0.16 -9.33
CA SER A 153 26.69 -0.04 -10.76
C SER A 153 27.54 -1.15 -11.40
N GLN A 154 28.61 -1.59 -10.74
CA GLN A 154 29.55 -2.58 -11.26
C GLN A 154 29.21 -4.03 -10.87
N TYR A 155 28.18 -4.26 -10.03
CA TYR A 155 27.88 -5.59 -9.49
C TYR A 155 26.57 -6.16 -10.06
N GLY A 156 26.63 -7.42 -10.51
CA GLY A 156 25.58 -8.05 -11.32
C GLY A 156 24.46 -8.78 -10.58
N SER A 157 24.45 -8.82 -9.23
CA SER A 157 23.35 -9.50 -8.52
C SER A 157 23.05 -8.88 -7.17
N VAL A 158 21.80 -8.48 -7.00
CA VAL A 158 21.25 -7.96 -5.75
C VAL A 158 19.92 -8.61 -5.49
N LYS A 159 19.66 -8.79 -4.20
CA LYS A 159 18.37 -9.20 -3.68
C LYS A 159 17.81 -8.10 -2.79
N LEU A 160 16.53 -7.79 -2.98
CA LEU A 160 15.74 -7.20 -1.92
C LEU A 160 15.40 -8.34 -0.96
N ASN A 161 15.91 -8.25 0.26
CA ASN A 161 15.74 -9.35 1.20
C ASN A 161 14.45 -9.20 1.99
N HIS A 162 14.19 -7.98 2.46
CA HIS A 162 13.13 -7.73 3.44
C HIS A 162 12.49 -6.35 3.27
N ILE A 163 11.20 -6.30 3.59
CA ILE A 163 10.43 -5.08 3.83
C ILE A 163 9.94 -5.11 5.28
N TRP A 164 10.13 -4.03 6.02
CA TRP A 164 9.59 -3.89 7.38
C TRP A 164 8.68 -2.69 7.45
N ILE A 165 7.42 -2.90 7.79
CA ILE A 165 6.42 -1.84 7.81
C ILE A 165 6.28 -1.32 9.22
N ASP A 166 6.43 -0.01 9.38
CA ASP A 166 6.16 0.67 10.64
C ASP A 166 4.65 0.89 10.79
N ARG A 167 3.99 -0.06 11.46
CA ARG A 167 2.55 0.02 11.75
C ARG A 167 2.20 1.05 12.82
N LYS A 168 3.18 1.58 13.54
CA LYS A 168 2.98 2.60 14.57
C LYS A 168 3.10 4.00 14.00
N ALA A 169 3.69 4.16 12.81
CA ALA A 169 3.74 5.43 12.13
C ALA A 169 2.33 5.89 11.73
N PRO A 170 1.99 7.19 11.89
CA PRO A 170 0.68 7.74 11.51
C PRO A 170 0.44 7.75 10.00
N ARG A 171 1.49 7.48 9.22
CA ARG A 171 1.50 7.45 7.75
C ARG A 171 2.37 6.29 7.29
N LEU A 172 2.13 5.81 6.08
CA LEU A 172 2.86 4.70 5.48
C LEU A 172 4.36 5.00 5.52
N SER A 173 5.03 4.16 6.29
CA SER A 173 6.45 4.22 6.58
C SER A 173 6.94 2.78 6.62
N PHE A 174 7.99 2.49 5.88
CA PHE A 174 8.58 1.16 5.86
C PHE A 174 10.06 1.23 5.54
N ARG A 175 10.77 0.16 5.87
CA ARG A 175 12.18 0.00 5.54
C ARG A 175 12.36 -1.07 4.48
N LEU A 176 13.30 -0.83 3.58
CA LEU A 176 13.72 -1.78 2.55
C LEU A 176 15.16 -2.19 2.82
N GLU A 177 15.42 -3.50 2.80
CA GLU A 177 16.78 -4.04 2.80
C GLU A 177 17.18 -4.49 1.40
N GLY A 178 18.17 -3.82 0.83
CA GLY A 178 18.87 -4.28 -0.36
C GLY A 178 20.26 -4.78 -0.01
N SER A 179 20.69 -5.90 -0.62
CA SER A 179 22.06 -6.38 -0.46
C SER A 179 22.71 -6.77 -1.77
N PHE A 180 23.96 -6.36 -1.97
CA PHE A 180 24.75 -6.77 -3.13
C PHE A 180 26.06 -7.45 -2.73
N HIS A 181 26.52 -8.33 -3.62
CA HIS A 181 27.74 -9.09 -3.42
C HIS A 181 28.89 -8.48 -4.22
N ASN A 182 30.03 -8.27 -3.56
CA ASN A 182 31.25 -7.77 -4.17
C ASN A 182 32.43 -8.57 -3.61
N GLU A 183 33.21 -9.26 -4.45
CA GLU A 183 34.51 -9.90 -4.16
C GLU A 183 34.85 -10.10 -2.66
N GLY A 184 34.23 -11.11 -2.04
CA GLY A 184 34.48 -11.48 -0.64
C GLY A 184 33.66 -10.73 0.42
N TYR A 185 32.91 -9.70 0.03
CA TYR A 185 32.03 -8.91 0.88
C TYR A 185 30.56 -8.93 0.42
N ILE A 186 29.69 -8.64 1.36
CA ILE A 186 28.27 -8.36 1.17
C ILE A 186 28.05 -6.96 1.74
N TRP A 187 27.49 -6.09 0.90
CA TRP A 187 27.05 -4.78 1.32
C TRP A 187 25.54 -4.82 1.51
N VAL A 188 25.07 -4.29 2.64
CA VAL A 188 23.65 -4.22 2.98
C VAL A 188 23.28 -2.76 3.17
N TYR A 189 22.19 -2.34 2.56
CA TYR A 189 21.64 -0.99 2.63
C TYR A 189 20.25 -1.07 3.21
N ILE A 190 19.99 -0.21 4.19
CA ILE A 190 18.67 -0.03 4.76
C ILE A 190 18.17 1.33 4.32
N TYR A 191 17.06 1.32 3.60
CA TYR A 191 16.37 2.51 3.15
C TYR A 191 15.13 2.72 4.01
N GLN A 192 14.94 3.91 4.54
CA GLN A 192 13.67 4.36 5.08
C GLN A 192 12.85 4.94 3.94
N VAL A 193 11.64 4.41 3.74
CA VAL A 193 10.68 4.89 2.75
C VAL A 193 9.49 5.49 3.49
N ASN A 194 9.15 6.72 3.14
CA ASN A 194 8.05 7.46 3.73
C ASN A 194 7.08 7.95 2.67
N LEU A 195 5.79 7.98 3.02
CA LEU A 195 4.77 8.65 2.24
C LEU A 195 4.84 10.17 2.42
N ILE A 196 4.84 10.90 1.31
CA ILE A 196 4.84 12.37 1.26
C ILE A 196 3.64 12.83 0.43
N GLY A 197 3.10 14.02 0.66
CA GLY A 197 1.87 14.48 0.00
C GLY A 197 0.60 13.90 0.61
N HIS A 198 -0.55 13.94 -0.04
CA HIS A 198 -1.80 13.31 0.43
C HIS A 198 -2.71 12.97 -0.76
N GLY A 199 -3.57 11.95 -0.60
CA GLY A 199 -4.55 11.60 -1.62
C GLY A 199 -3.89 11.34 -2.97
N ALA A 200 -4.42 11.94 -4.05
CA ALA A 200 -3.87 11.81 -5.40
C ALA A 200 -2.47 12.44 -5.59
N SER A 201 -2.04 13.32 -4.69
CA SER A 201 -0.71 13.94 -4.72
C SER A 201 0.35 13.18 -3.91
N ALA A 202 -0.05 12.10 -3.25
CA ALA A 202 0.86 11.33 -2.43
C ALA A 202 1.95 10.67 -3.30
N THR A 203 3.13 10.48 -2.72
CA THR A 203 4.31 9.88 -3.38
C THR A 203 5.19 9.19 -2.35
N LEU A 204 6.03 8.26 -2.80
CA LEU A 204 7.01 7.58 -1.95
C LEU A 204 8.37 8.24 -2.08
N MET A 205 9.03 8.49 -0.95
CA MET A 205 10.40 8.99 -0.90
C MET A 205 11.27 8.03 -0.10
N ALA A 206 12.41 7.63 -0.66
CA ALA A 206 13.39 6.78 0.02
C ALA A 206 14.62 7.58 0.46
N GLN A 207 15.16 7.25 1.63
CA GLN A 207 16.40 7.77 2.16
C GLN A 207 17.22 6.63 2.77
N ILE A 208 18.53 6.60 2.52
CA ILE A 208 19.43 5.65 3.19
C ILE A 208 19.58 6.04 4.65
N ILE A 209 19.35 5.09 5.54
CA ILE A 209 19.55 5.28 6.98
C ILE A 209 20.70 4.45 7.54
N ALA A 210 21.10 3.38 6.85
CA ALA A 210 22.25 2.58 7.26
C ALA A 210 22.90 1.86 6.07
N THR A 211 24.21 1.65 6.19
CA THR A 211 25.00 0.84 5.27
C THR A 211 25.92 -0.06 6.10
N PHE A 212 25.91 -1.35 5.78
CA PHE A 212 26.75 -2.35 6.41
C PHE A 212 27.64 -3.02 5.37
N ARG A 213 28.82 -3.43 5.83
CA ARG A 213 29.74 -4.27 5.07
C ARG A 213 30.10 -5.48 5.91
N LYS A 214 29.95 -6.67 5.33
CA LYS A 214 30.27 -7.95 5.99
C LYS A 214 31.09 -8.83 5.06
N THR A 215 32.02 -9.62 5.59
CA THR A 215 32.74 -10.64 4.82
C THR A 215 31.83 -11.85 4.57
N LYS A 216 31.93 -12.47 3.38
CA LYS A 216 31.09 -13.59 2.95
C LYS A 216 31.17 -14.81 3.88
N SER A 217 32.28 -15.02 4.58
CA SER A 217 32.51 -16.19 5.42
C SER A 217 31.58 -16.30 6.65
N ASN A 218 30.94 -15.19 7.07
CA ASN A 218 30.23 -15.13 8.35
C ASN A 218 28.72 -14.89 8.21
N PHE A 219 28.12 -15.17 7.05
CA PHE A 219 26.73 -14.79 6.78
C PHE A 219 25.71 -15.78 7.37
N SER A 220 25.43 -15.67 8.67
CA SER A 220 24.10 -16.01 9.20
C SER A 220 23.19 -14.77 9.07
N HIS A 221 21.93 -14.96 8.66
CA HIS A 221 20.93 -13.92 8.41
C HIS A 221 20.40 -13.22 9.69
N ASP A 222 21.17 -13.16 10.78
CA ASP A 222 20.74 -12.63 12.09
C ASP A 222 20.69 -11.08 12.17
N LEU A 223 20.37 -10.40 11.07
CA LEU A 223 20.08 -8.95 11.10
C LEU A 223 18.73 -8.62 11.76
N SER A 224 17.92 -9.63 12.08
CA SER A 224 16.57 -9.49 12.62
C SER A 224 16.52 -8.95 14.07
N GLY A 225 17.63 -8.96 14.83
CA GLY A 225 17.59 -8.63 16.25
C GLY A 225 17.76 -7.14 16.61
N GLN A 226 18.56 -6.38 15.87
CA GLN A 226 19.00 -5.04 16.29
C GLN A 226 18.35 -3.87 15.53
N TYR A 227 17.81 -4.11 14.33
CA TYR A 227 17.19 -3.08 13.49
C TYR A 227 15.69 -3.23 13.31
N VAL A 228 15.14 -4.39 13.71
CA VAL A 228 13.71 -4.53 13.97
C VAL A 228 13.47 -3.73 15.23
N VAL A 229 12.74 -2.61 15.11
CA VAL A 229 12.24 -1.88 16.27
C VAL A 229 11.55 -2.91 17.14
N SER A 230 12.14 -3.22 18.30
CA SER A 230 11.49 -4.05 19.30
C SER A 230 10.11 -3.45 19.52
N GLU A 231 9.06 -4.27 19.37
CA GLU A 231 7.72 -3.87 19.79
C GLU A 231 7.81 -3.57 21.28
N SER A 232 8.07 -2.31 21.61
CA SER A 232 7.97 -1.77 22.95
C SER A 232 6.54 -2.00 23.40
N THR A 233 6.34 -3.06 24.16
CA THR A 233 5.23 -3.22 25.08
C THR A 233 5.34 -2.07 26.08
N ALA A 234 4.48 -1.07 25.94
CA ALA A 234 4.31 -0.08 26.99
C ALA A 234 3.81 -0.80 28.26
N PRO A 235 4.37 -0.54 29.44
CA PRO A 235 3.76 -0.99 30.68
C PRO A 235 2.44 -0.22 30.86
N GLY A 236 1.35 -0.97 31.03
CA GLY A 236 0.06 -0.43 31.48
C GLY A 236 0.08 -0.05 32.96
#